data_AF-C9MTW5-F1
#
_entry.id   AF-C9MTW5-F1
#
_cell.length_a   1.000
_cell.length_b   1.000
_cell.length_c   1.000
_cell.angle_alpha   90.00
_cell.angle_beta   90.00
_cell.angle_gamma   90.00
#
_symmetry.space_group_name_H-M   'P 1'
#
loop_
_entity.id
_entity.type
_entity.pdbx_description
1 polymer ?
#
loop_
_entity_poly.entity_id
_entity_poly.type
_entity_poly.pdbx_seq_one_letter_code
_entity_poly.pdbx_strand_id
1 'polypeptide(L)'
;AKGLISLDVEYIDGTKIESKANKYTFVWKRTVEKNRAKLQEQIRTLLLQVDDVIAQDNAAKTEGVEFTAALLDEISEELNKSLESAPEPKTKEEKQAVRTKKN
;
A
#
# COMPACT_ATOMS: atom_id res chain seq x y z
N ALA A 1 -12.37 -29.76 58.60
CA ALA A 1 -10.94 -29.44 58.55
C ALA A 1 -10.49 -29.51 57.08
N LYS A 2 -9.74 -28.51 56.61
CA LYS A 2 -9.27 -28.38 55.23
C LYS A 2 -8.32 -29.52 54.87
N GLY A 3 -8.61 -30.29 53.83
CA GLY A 3 -7.64 -31.17 53.19
C GLY A 3 -6.87 -30.37 52.15
N LEU A 4 -5.71 -29.82 52.51
CA LEU A 4 -4.80 -29.21 51.54
C LEU A 4 -4.00 -30.36 50.90
N ILE A 5 -4.35 -30.74 49.68
CA ILE A 5 -3.60 -31.74 48.91
C ILE A 5 -2.48 -30.98 48.18
N SER A 6 -1.21 -31.18 48.58
CA SER A 6 -0.07 -30.58 47.88
C SER A 6 0.23 -31.39 46.62
N LEU A 7 -0.15 -30.87 45.46
CA LEU A 7 0.08 -31.45 44.13
C LEU A 7 1.51 -31.20 43.64
N ASP A 8 2.54 -31.51 44.43
CA ASP A 8 3.91 -31.27 43.98
C ASP A 8 4.35 -32.28 42.89
N VAL A 9 3.93 -33.55 43.00
CA VAL A 9 4.12 -34.55 41.93
C VAL A 9 3.05 -35.63 42.05
N GLU A 10 2.24 -35.81 41.00
CA GLU A 10 1.30 -36.93 40.89
C GLU A 10 1.61 -37.75 39.63
N TYR A 11 1.47 -39.07 39.71
CA TYR A 11 1.71 -39.99 38.58
C TYR A 11 0.40 -40.70 38.25
N ILE A 12 -0.02 -40.63 36.98
CA ILE A 12 -1.13 -41.43 36.45
C ILE A 12 -0.58 -42.27 35.30
N ASP A 13 -0.75 -43.59 35.39
CA ASP A 13 -0.30 -44.55 34.38
C ASP A 13 1.20 -44.42 34.00
N GLY A 14 2.05 -44.23 35.02
CA GLY A 14 3.48 -43.99 34.83
C GLY A 14 3.85 -42.61 34.27
N THR A 15 2.86 -41.77 33.94
CA THR A 15 3.07 -40.41 33.43
C THR A 15 3.04 -39.40 34.58
N LYS A 16 4.13 -38.67 34.74
CA LYS A 16 4.30 -37.62 35.77
C LYS A 16 3.50 -36.36 35.38
N ILE A 17 2.45 -36.07 36.12
CA ILE A 17 1.67 -34.83 36.03
C ILE A 17 2.17 -33.88 37.12
N GLU A 18 3.06 -32.96 36.74
CA GLU A 18 3.48 -31.86 37.63
C GLU A 18 2.53 -30.68 37.45
N SER A 19 2.05 -30.08 38.54
CA SER A 19 1.15 -28.91 38.56
C SER A 19 1.81 -27.59 38.09
N LYS A 20 2.97 -27.67 37.44
CA LYS A 20 3.70 -26.53 36.87
C LYS A 20 3.39 -26.43 35.39
N ALA A 21 2.26 -25.79 35.05
CA ALA A 21 1.88 -25.44 33.67
C ALA A 21 2.83 -24.40 32.99
N ASN A 22 4.08 -24.31 33.46
CA ASN A 22 5.20 -23.52 32.91
C ASN A 22 6.41 -24.44 32.59
N LYS A 23 6.20 -25.73 32.32
CA LYS A 23 7.29 -26.71 32.21
C LYS A 23 8.13 -26.61 30.92
N TYR A 24 7.68 -25.85 29.92
CA TYR A 24 8.37 -25.76 28.64
C TYR A 24 8.40 -24.33 28.08
N THR A 25 9.11 -23.43 28.74
CA THR A 25 9.54 -22.15 28.12
C THR A 25 10.47 -22.36 26.92
N PHE A 26 11.10 -23.54 26.81
CA PHE A 26 12.20 -23.79 25.87
C PHE A 26 11.87 -24.73 24.71
N VAL A 27 10.70 -25.37 24.67
CA VAL A 27 10.37 -26.33 23.61
C VAL A 27 10.26 -25.65 22.24
N TRP A 28 9.99 -24.35 22.22
CA TRP A 28 9.91 -23.57 20.97
C TRP A 28 10.95 -22.46 20.87
N LYS A 29 11.85 -22.28 21.85
CA LYS A 29 12.80 -21.16 21.87
C LYS A 29 13.61 -21.08 20.58
N ARG A 30 14.20 -22.20 20.13
CA ARG A 30 14.98 -22.27 18.89
C ARG A 30 14.15 -21.88 17.66
N THR A 31 12.93 -22.39 17.56
CA THR A 31 12.05 -22.11 16.43
C THR A 31 11.60 -20.65 16.43
N VAL A 32 11.27 -20.10 17.61
CA VAL A 32 10.90 -18.69 17.81
C VAL A 32 12.07 -17.77 17.46
N GLU A 33 13.28 -18.07 17.92
CA GLU A 33 14.48 -17.28 17.60
C GLU A 33 14.77 -17.30 16.10
N LYS A 34 14.70 -18.47 15.45
CA LYS A 34 14.89 -18.59 13.99
C LYS A 34 13.83 -17.80 13.21
N ASN A 35 12.56 -17.93 13.59
CA ASN A 35 11.47 -17.23 12.93
C ASN A 35 11.55 -15.72 13.15
N ARG A 36 11.93 -15.27 14.36
CA ARG A 36 12.16 -13.85 14.66
C ARG A 36 13.26 -13.28 13.79
N ALA A 37 14.41 -13.96 13.69
CA ALA A 37 15.51 -13.52 12.84
C ALA A 37 15.09 -13.42 11.37
N LYS A 38 14.36 -14.44 10.87
CA LYS A 38 13.83 -14.43 9.50
C LYS A 38 12.86 -13.26 9.28
N LEU A 39 11.95 -13.02 10.22
CA LEU A 39 10.98 -11.93 10.14
C LEU A 39 11.67 -10.56 10.14
N GLN A 40 12.69 -10.37 10.98
CA GLN A 40 13.49 -9.15 10.99
C GLN A 40 14.18 -8.90 9.66
N GLU A 41 14.71 -9.95 9.02
CA GLU A 41 15.33 -9.82 7.71
C GLU A 41 14.32 -9.45 6.62
N GLN A 42 13.14 -10.09 6.62
CA GLN A 42 12.06 -9.76 5.68
C GLN A 42 11.59 -8.30 5.84
N ILE A 43 11.49 -7.81 7.08
CA ILE A 43 11.15 -6.41 7.35
C ILE A 43 12.21 -5.47 6.77
N ARG A 44 13.50 -5.77 6.96
CA ARG A 44 14.59 -4.96 6.38
C ARG A 44 14.52 -4.93 4.87
N THR A 45 14.36 -6.09 4.22
CA THR A 45 14.23 -6.17 2.76
C THR A 45 13.04 -5.36 2.26
N LEU A 46 11.89 -5.46 2.93
CA LEU A 46 10.69 -4.71 2.54
C LEU A 46 10.91 -3.20 2.66
N LEU A 47 11.55 -2.73 3.74
CA LEU A 47 11.85 -1.31 3.91
C LEU A 47 12.81 -0.81 2.81
N LEU A 48 13.84 -1.57 2.46
CA LEU A 48 14.73 -1.23 1.35
C LEU A 48 13.97 -1.14 0.02
N GLN A 49 13.06 -2.07 -0.25
CA GLN A 49 12.22 -2.01 -1.45
C GLN A 49 11.32 -0.77 -1.49
N VAL A 50 10.78 -0.36 -0.33
CA VAL A 50 10.00 0.88 -0.23
C VAL A 50 10.87 2.09 -0.54
N ASP A 51 12.09 2.16 0.01
CA ASP A 51 13.03 3.24 -0.25
C ASP A 51 13.41 3.30 -1.74
N ASP A 52 13.65 2.16 -2.38
CA ASP A 52 13.95 2.06 -3.82
C ASP A 52 12.78 2.58 -4.67
N VAL A 53 11.54 2.19 -4.35
CA VAL A 53 10.35 2.66 -5.06
C VAL A 53 10.16 4.18 -4.87
N ILE A 54 10.37 4.70 -3.66
CA ILE A 54 10.32 6.14 -3.40
C ILE A 54 11.38 6.89 -4.23
N ALA A 55 12.60 6.35 -4.33
CA ALA A 55 13.66 6.94 -5.12
C ALA A 55 13.31 6.96 -6.62
N GLN A 56 12.75 5.87 -7.15
CA GLN A 56 12.28 5.79 -8.53
C GLN A 56 11.15 6.78 -8.82
N ASP A 57 10.13 6.86 -7.96
CA ASP A 57 9.02 7.80 -8.11
C ASP A 57 9.50 9.25 -8.08
N ASN A 58 10.45 9.57 -7.20
CA ASN A 58 11.00 10.93 -7.12
C ASN A 58 11.87 11.26 -8.34
N ALA A 59 12.62 10.29 -8.87
CA ALA A 59 13.35 10.45 -10.13
C ALA A 59 12.41 10.57 -11.35
N ALA A 60 11.22 9.95 -11.32
CA ALA A 60 10.23 10.12 -12.38
C ALA A 60 9.51 11.47 -12.28
N LYS A 61 9.25 11.98 -11.06
CA LYS A 61 8.58 13.27 -10.83
C LYS A 61 9.40 14.49 -11.27
N THR A 62 10.70 14.36 -11.55
CA THR A 62 11.45 15.45 -12.19
C THR A 62 11.00 15.71 -13.63
N GLU A 63 10.25 14.80 -14.26
CA GLU A 63 9.54 15.05 -15.52
C GLU A 63 8.14 15.61 -15.29
N GLY A 64 8.03 16.58 -14.38
CA GLY A 64 6.86 17.44 -14.34
C GLY A 64 6.75 18.17 -15.68
N VAL A 65 5.71 17.89 -16.45
CA VAL A 65 5.38 18.68 -17.64
C VAL A 65 5.18 20.12 -17.18
N GLU A 66 6.16 20.97 -17.44
CA GLU A 66 6.06 22.39 -17.14
C GLU A 66 5.12 23.03 -18.15
N PHE A 67 3.90 23.36 -17.69
CA PHE A 67 2.98 24.16 -18.46
C PHE A 67 3.46 25.62 -18.43
N THR A 68 4.21 26.02 -19.46
CA THR A 68 4.55 27.42 -19.68
C THR A 68 3.31 28.19 -20.14
N ALA A 69 3.20 29.47 -19.80
CA ALA A 69 2.08 30.31 -20.24
C ALA A 69 1.96 30.33 -21.78
N ALA A 70 3.10 30.37 -22.48
CA ALA A 70 3.14 30.33 -23.94
C ALA A 70 2.58 29.02 -24.53
N LEU A 71 2.84 27.87 -23.89
CA LEU A 71 2.28 26.58 -24.33
C LEU A 71 0.76 26.53 -24.14
N LEU A 72 0.25 27.14 -23.06
CA LEU A 72 -1.19 27.24 -22.82
C LEU A 72 -1.88 28.16 -23.84
N ASP A 73 -1.22 29.25 -24.22
CA ASP A 73 -1.71 30.15 -25.27
C ASP A 73 -1.75 29.43 -26.62
N GLU A 74 -0.71 28.68 -26.98
CA GLU A 74 -0.66 27.88 -28.21
C GLU A 74 -1.78 26.83 -28.27
N ILE A 75 -2.00 26.09 -27.18
CA ILE A 75 -3.10 25.11 -27.08
C ILE A 75 -4.46 25.80 -27.22
N SER A 76 -4.62 26.99 -26.63
CA SER A 76 -5.86 27.77 -26.73
C SER A 76 -6.13 28.24 -28.16
N GLU A 77 -5.10 28.72 -28.85
CA GLU A 77 -5.19 29.14 -30.25
C GLU A 77 -5.54 27.96 -31.18
N GLU A 78 -4.91 26.81 -30.99
CA GLU A 78 -5.19 25.60 -31.78
C GLU A 78 -6.64 25.11 -31.59
N LEU A 79 -7.13 25.12 -30.35
CA LEU A 79 -8.52 24.78 -30.05
C LEU A 79 -9.49 25.75 -30.70
N ASN A 80 -9.25 27.07 -30.61
CA ASN A 80 -10.09 28.08 -31.24
C ASN A 80 -10.12 27.94 -32.77
N LYS A 81 -8.96 27.72 -33.39
CA LYS A 81 -8.86 27.51 -34.84
C LYS A 81 -9.61 26.25 -35.29
N SER A 82 -9.53 25.17 -34.52
CA SER A 82 -10.27 23.93 -34.78
C SER A 82 -11.78 24.16 -34.74
N LEU A 83 -12.26 24.97 -33.78
CA LEU A 83 -13.67 25.37 -33.69
C LEU A 83 -14.14 26.24 -34.85
N GLU A 84 -13.27 27.11 -35.39
CA GLU A 84 -13.59 27.96 -36.55
C GLU A 84 -13.57 27.20 -37.88
N SER A 85 -12.73 26.17 -38.00
CA SER A 85 -12.63 25.35 -39.21
C SER A 85 -13.79 24.33 -39.36
N ALA A 86 -14.56 24.11 -38.29
CA ALA A 86 -15.74 23.25 -38.34
C ALA A 86 -16.79 23.84 -39.31
N PRO A 87 -17.43 22.99 -40.15
CA PRO A 87 -18.41 23.47 -41.11
C PRO A 87 -19.56 24.22 -40.40
N GLU A 88 -20.02 25.31 -41.00
CA GLU A 88 -21.10 26.10 -40.41
C GLU A 88 -22.31 25.20 -40.12
N PRO A 89 -22.85 25.25 -38.89
CA PRO A 89 -23.95 24.40 -38.48
C PRO A 89 -25.19 24.74 -39.33
N LYS A 90 -25.69 23.73 -40.05
CA LYS A 90 -26.81 23.88 -40.99
C LYS A 90 -28.14 23.71 -40.28
N THR A 91 -28.18 22.92 -39.20
CA THR A 91 -29.39 22.69 -38.41
C THR A 91 -29.42 23.53 -37.12
N LYS A 92 -30.63 23.74 -36.59
CA LYS A 92 -30.85 24.48 -35.34
C LYS A 92 -30.19 23.78 -34.13
N GLU A 93 -30.18 22.46 -34.16
CA GLU A 93 -29.53 21.59 -33.17
C GLU A 93 -28.00 21.73 -33.20
N GLU A 94 -27.40 21.71 -34.40
CA GLU A 94 -25.95 21.96 -34.57
C GLU A 94 -25.56 23.37 -34.09
N LYS A 95 -26.39 24.40 -34.36
CA LYS A 95 -26.15 25.78 -33.88
C LYS A 95 -26.16 25.87 -32.36
N GLN A 96 -27.04 25.11 -31.71
CA GLN A 96 -27.14 25.07 -30.25
C GLN A 96 -25.95 24.33 -29.63
N ALA A 97 -25.52 23.23 -30.24
CA ALA A 97 -24.33 22.47 -29.82
C ALA A 97 -23.01 23.24 -29.98
N VAL A 98 -22.87 24.05 -31.04
CA VAL A 98 -21.70 24.93 -31.23
C VAL A 98 -21.68 26.04 -30.17
N ARG A 99 -22.84 26.60 -29.80
CA ARG A 99 -22.96 27.63 -28.75
C ARG A 99 -22.60 27.11 -27.36
N THR A 100 -22.99 25.89 -27.01
CA THR A 100 -22.63 25.30 -25.72
C THR A 100 -21.16 24.93 -25.61
N LYS A 101 -20.49 24.68 -26.74
CA LYS A 101 -19.04 24.40 -26.78
C LYS A 101 -18.17 25.67 -26.74
N LYS A 102 -18.76 26.85 -26.94
CA LYS A 102 -18.06 28.15 -26.98
C LYS A 102 -18.21 28.99 -25.69
N ASN A 103 -19.09 28.58 -24.77
CA ASN A 103 -19.23 29.15 -23.41
C ASN A 103 -18.51 28.27 -22.39
#